data_AF-A0A4Y9JKT1-F1
#
_entry.id   AF-A0A4Y9JKT1-F1
#
_cell.length_a   1.000
_cell.length_b   1.000
_cell.length_c   1.000
_cell.angle_alpha   90.00
_cell.angle_beta   90.00
_cell.angle_gamma   90.00
#
_symmetry.space_group_name_H-M   'P 1'
#
loop_
_entity.id
_entity.type
_entity.pdbx_description
1 polymer ?
#
loop_
_entity_poly.entity_id
_entity_poly.type
_entity_poly.pdbx_seq_one_letter_code
_entity_poly.pdbx_strand_id
1 'polypeptide(L)'
;MKVKKIVVDERVIDLENRIMAEIGMFLLILLPVSALVKSGILHQTFESYSFEIITGILALLYIIIRYMMKGLDLSRGINNWLSGIVGTLLVTVIGSWNNYLTYGSHYQGLLDRHFLAVVVIFFISSSLLFSIIYSSLYFLNHYNQNRLLVQIEKDE
;
A
#
# COMPACT_ATOMS: atom_id res chain seq x y z
N MET A 1 42.51 21.33 -12.82
CA MET A 1 42.59 19.86 -12.60
C MET A 1 41.28 19.25 -13.09
N LYS A 2 41.27 18.53 -14.23
CA LYS A 2 40.03 17.94 -14.76
C LYS A 2 39.66 16.73 -13.89
N VAL A 3 38.49 16.78 -13.23
CA VAL A 3 37.96 15.64 -12.47
C VAL A 3 37.74 14.49 -13.45
N LYS A 4 38.45 13.37 -13.24
CA LYS A 4 38.32 12.17 -14.05
C LYS A 4 36.91 11.61 -13.83
N LYS A 5 36.06 11.65 -14.85
CA LYS A 5 34.71 11.07 -14.78
C LYS A 5 34.88 9.56 -14.59
N ILE A 6 34.53 9.06 -13.40
CA ILE A 6 34.54 7.62 -13.13
C ILE A 6 33.40 7.04 -13.97
N VAL A 7 33.75 6.27 -14.99
CA VAL A 7 32.77 5.55 -15.81
C VAL A 7 32.41 4.30 -15.03
N VAL A 8 31.22 4.29 -14.46
CA VAL A 8 30.64 3.13 -13.77
C VAL A 8 29.84 2.34 -14.80
N ASP A 9 29.97 1.02 -14.78
CA ASP A 9 29.21 0.12 -15.65
C ASP A 9 27.71 0.19 -15.30
N GLU A 10 26.87 0.30 -16.32
CA GLU A 10 25.41 0.31 -16.21
C GLU A 10 24.89 -0.93 -15.46
N ARG A 11 25.54 -2.08 -15.63
CA ARG A 11 25.17 -3.33 -14.95
C ARG A 11 25.32 -3.24 -13.43
N VAL A 12 26.32 -2.49 -12.95
CA VAL A 12 26.54 -2.29 -11.51
C VAL A 12 25.43 -1.41 -10.95
N ILE A 13 25.09 -0.33 -11.66
CA ILE A 13 24.01 0.59 -11.29
C ILE A 13 22.66 -0.15 -11.24
N ASP A 14 22.38 -1.01 -12.23
CA ASP A 14 21.15 -1.81 -12.26
C ASP A 14 21.06 -2.79 -11.10
N LEU A 15 22.18 -3.43 -10.72
CA LEU A 15 22.23 -4.34 -9.59
C LEU A 15 22.00 -3.60 -8.27
N GLU A 16 22.64 -2.44 -8.09
CA GLU A 16 22.44 -1.58 -6.91
C GLU A 16 20.99 -1.11 -6.79
N ASN A 17 20.39 -0.67 -7.90
CA ASN A 17 18.98 -0.26 -7.93
C ASN A 17 18.04 -1.41 -7.56
N ARG A 18 18.33 -2.64 -8.02
CA ARG A 18 17.55 -3.82 -7.68
C ARG A 18 17.63 -4.16 -6.19
N ILE A 19 18.84 -4.14 -5.62
CA ILE A 19 19.05 -4.37 -4.19
C ILE A 19 18.28 -3.32 -3.36
N MET A 20 18.35 -2.04 -3.74
CA MET A 20 17.61 -0.98 -3.07
C MET A 20 16.09 -1.15 -3.19
N ALA A 21 15.60 -1.62 -4.34
CA ALA A 21 14.19 -1.93 -4.52
C ALA A 21 13.73 -3.09 -3.63
N GLU A 22 14.54 -4.14 -3.50
CA GLU A 22 14.28 -5.27 -2.60
C GLU A 22 14.24 -4.81 -1.14
N ILE A 23 15.22 -4.03 -0.68
CA ILE A 23 15.25 -3.45 0.67
C ILE A 23 14.00 -2.59 0.91
N GLY A 24 13.63 -1.74 -0.06
CA GLY A 24 12.43 -0.92 0.00
C GLY A 24 11.17 -1.77 0.14
N MET A 25 11.04 -2.84 -0.62
CA MET A 25 9.91 -3.78 -0.53
C MET A 25 9.87 -4.48 0.83
N PHE A 26 11.00 -4.95 1.34
CA PHE A 26 11.09 -5.55 2.67
C PHE A 26 10.65 -4.59 3.76
N LEU A 27 11.11 -3.33 3.75
CA LEU A 27 10.69 -2.31 4.71
C LEU A 27 9.19 -2.02 4.63
N LEU A 28 8.65 -1.95 3.40
CA LEU A 28 7.25 -1.65 3.17
C LEU A 28 6.31 -2.77 3.67
N ILE A 29 6.81 -4.01 3.75
CA ILE A 29 6.12 -5.14 4.38
C ILE A 29 6.37 -5.18 5.90
N LEU A 30 7.59 -4.92 6.35
CA LEU A 30 7.98 -5.05 7.75
C LEU A 30 7.31 -4.00 8.65
N LEU A 31 7.16 -2.76 8.16
CA LEU A 31 6.48 -1.69 8.91
C LEU A 31 5.03 -2.04 9.30
N PRO A 32 4.14 -2.43 8.36
CA PRO A 32 2.79 -2.83 8.74
C PRO A 32 2.77 -4.11 9.57
N VAL A 33 3.64 -5.09 9.31
CA VAL A 33 3.75 -6.29 10.16
C VAL A 33 4.13 -5.93 11.60
N SER A 34 5.09 -5.04 11.79
CA SER A 34 5.48 -4.52 13.12
C SER A 34 4.29 -3.86 13.83
N ALA A 35 3.55 -2.99 13.13
CA ALA A 35 2.37 -2.33 13.69
C ALA A 35 1.27 -3.32 14.07
N LEU A 36 1.06 -4.38 13.28
CA LEU A 36 0.09 -5.44 13.58
C LEU A 36 0.51 -6.27 14.80
N VAL A 37 1.79 -6.59 14.95
CA VAL A 37 2.30 -7.31 16.13
C VAL A 37 2.16 -6.44 17.38
N LYS A 38 2.53 -5.16 17.31
CA LYS A 38 2.43 -4.22 18.43
C LYS A 38 0.99 -4.00 18.89
N SER A 39 0.06 -3.84 17.94
CA SER A 39 -1.36 -3.65 18.26
C SER A 39 -2.04 -4.95 18.72
N GLY A 40 -1.86 -6.04 17.98
CA GLY A 40 -2.62 -7.28 18.18
C GLY A 40 -2.04 -8.25 19.21
N ILE A 41 -0.71 -8.41 19.26
CA ILE A 41 -0.05 -9.39 20.13
C ILE A 41 0.45 -8.73 21.41
N LEU A 42 1.08 -7.57 21.29
CA LEU A 42 1.70 -6.87 22.43
C LEU A 42 0.73 -5.92 23.14
N HIS A 43 -0.48 -5.71 22.59
CA HIS A 43 -1.52 -4.83 23.12
C HIS A 43 -1.00 -3.41 23.47
N GLN A 44 -0.06 -2.89 22.68
CA GLN A 44 0.51 -1.57 22.89
C GLN A 44 -0.45 -0.46 22.43
N THR A 45 -0.29 0.72 23.00
CA THR A 45 -1.06 1.91 22.62
C THR A 45 -0.68 2.38 21.21
N PHE A 46 -1.62 3.08 20.56
CA PHE A 46 -1.44 3.60 19.20
C PHE A 46 -0.18 4.45 19.03
N GLU A 47 0.17 5.25 20.05
CA GLU A 47 1.38 6.09 20.04
C GLU A 47 2.65 5.27 19.75
N SER A 48 2.73 4.04 20.26
CA SER A 48 3.90 3.14 20.13
C SER A 48 4.12 2.59 18.71
N TYR A 49 3.07 2.57 17.87
CA TYR A 49 3.15 2.05 16.50
C TYR A 49 2.65 3.03 15.42
N SER A 50 2.27 4.24 15.82
CA SER A 50 1.78 5.29 14.93
C SER A 50 2.83 5.72 13.90
N PHE A 51 4.10 5.75 14.30
CA PHE A 51 5.22 6.11 13.43
C PHE A 51 5.35 5.13 12.26
N GLU A 52 5.30 3.82 12.50
CA GLU A 52 5.40 2.80 11.45
C GLU A 52 4.29 2.93 10.41
N ILE A 53 3.07 3.22 10.87
CA ILE A 53 1.92 3.45 9.99
C ILE A 53 2.14 4.71 9.15
N ILE A 54 2.50 5.83 9.78
CA ILE A 54 2.72 7.11 9.08
C ILE A 54 3.88 6.99 8.08
N THR A 55 5.01 6.40 8.48
CA THR A 55 6.17 6.20 7.60
C THR A 55 5.82 5.29 6.43
N GLY A 56 5.08 4.19 6.66
CA GLY A 56 4.62 3.32 5.59
C GLY A 56 3.73 4.04 4.57
N ILE A 57 2.80 4.87 5.05
CA ILE A 57 1.92 5.68 4.19
C ILE A 57 2.74 6.71 3.39
N LEU A 58 3.66 7.43 4.03
CA LEU A 58 4.50 8.42 3.35
C LEU A 58 5.39 7.77 2.28
N ALA A 59 5.95 6.59 2.56
CA ALA A 59 6.75 5.84 1.59
C ALA A 59 5.91 5.42 0.38
N LEU A 60 4.70 4.90 0.59
CA LEU A 60 3.76 4.55 -0.49
C LEU A 60 3.40 5.77 -1.35
N LEU A 61 3.06 6.89 -0.72
CA LEU A 61 2.75 8.14 -1.43
C LEU A 61 3.95 8.64 -2.23
N TYR A 62 5.15 8.58 -1.66
CA TYR A 62 6.38 8.96 -2.35
C TYR A 62 6.61 8.12 -3.61
N ILE A 63 6.43 6.79 -3.52
CA ILE A 63 6.53 5.89 -4.67
C ILE A 63 5.51 6.28 -5.74
N ILE A 64 4.25 6.49 -5.36
CA ILE A 64 3.19 6.88 -6.30
C ILE A 64 3.55 8.18 -7.03
N ILE A 65 3.94 9.22 -6.29
CA ILE A 65 4.33 10.51 -6.85
C ILE A 65 5.52 10.35 -7.81
N ARG A 66 6.54 9.57 -7.43
CA ARG A 66 7.72 9.35 -8.27
C ARG A 66 7.39 8.60 -9.56
N TYR A 67 6.52 7.60 -9.50
CA TYR A 67 6.02 6.92 -10.70
C TYR A 67 5.30 7.88 -11.63
N MET A 68 4.40 8.71 -11.09
CA MET A 68 3.70 9.74 -11.87
C MET A 68 4.67 10.75 -12.49
N MET A 69 5.63 11.28 -11.73
CA MET A 69 6.62 12.23 -12.25
C MET A 69 7.44 11.65 -13.43
N LYS A 70 7.72 10.34 -13.41
CA LYS A 70 8.44 9.65 -14.47
C LYS A 70 7.54 9.14 -15.61
N GLY A 71 6.23 9.37 -15.54
CA GLY A 71 5.28 8.85 -16.53
C GLY A 71 5.15 7.33 -16.55
N LEU A 72 5.60 6.67 -15.48
CA LEU A 72 5.53 5.22 -15.39
C LEU A 72 4.12 4.78 -15.02
N ASP A 73 3.64 3.73 -15.68
CA ASP A 73 2.36 3.13 -15.39
C ASP A 73 2.37 2.44 -14.02
N LEU A 74 1.58 2.97 -13.08
CA LEU A 74 1.39 2.43 -11.74
C LEU A 74 0.77 1.03 -11.72
N SER A 75 0.03 0.65 -12.76
CA SER A 75 -0.65 -0.64 -12.85
C SER A 75 0.24 -1.75 -13.41
N ARG A 76 1.45 -1.41 -13.88
CA ARG A 76 2.33 -2.35 -14.56
C ARG A 76 2.91 -3.37 -13.58
N GLY A 77 2.49 -4.63 -13.73
CA GLY A 77 2.96 -5.75 -12.91
C GLY A 77 2.14 -6.01 -11.64
N ILE A 78 1.11 -5.21 -11.36
CA ILE A 78 0.18 -5.43 -10.24
C ILE A 78 -1.17 -5.85 -10.80
N ASN A 79 -1.64 -7.04 -10.42
CA ASN A 79 -3.03 -7.40 -10.68
C ASN A 79 -3.92 -6.66 -9.68
N ASN A 80 -4.38 -5.46 -10.07
CA ASN A 80 -5.19 -4.56 -9.25
C ASN A 80 -6.40 -5.25 -8.61
N TRP A 81 -7.01 -6.21 -9.31
CA TRP A 81 -8.16 -6.94 -8.80
C TRP A 81 -7.79 -7.91 -7.69
N LEU A 82 -6.73 -8.71 -7.88
CA LEU A 82 -6.21 -9.60 -6.83
C LEU A 82 -5.74 -8.82 -5.61
N SER A 83 -4.99 -7.73 -5.81
CA SER A 83 -4.52 -6.90 -4.69
C SER A 83 -5.69 -6.25 -3.93
N GLY A 84 -6.75 -5.84 -4.63
CA GLY A 84 -7.94 -5.28 -4.00
C GLY A 84 -8.72 -6.32 -3.19
N ILE A 85 -8.86 -7.54 -3.70
CA ILE A 85 -9.48 -8.65 -2.96
C ILE A 85 -8.67 -8.98 -1.71
N VAL A 86 -7.36 -9.14 -1.84
CA VAL A 86 -6.47 -9.44 -0.71
C VAL A 86 -6.54 -8.33 0.34
N GLY A 87 -6.48 -7.07 -0.07
CA GLY A 87 -6.62 -5.92 0.82
C GLY A 87 -7.97 -5.88 1.55
N THR A 88 -9.05 -6.11 0.81
CA THR A 88 -10.43 -6.17 1.35
C THR A 88 -10.53 -7.27 2.42
N LEU A 89 -10.04 -8.47 2.12
CA LEU A 89 -10.07 -9.60 3.05
C LEU A 89 -9.23 -9.32 4.30
N LEU A 90 -8.02 -8.78 4.14
CA LEU A 90 -7.15 -8.45 5.27
C LEU A 90 -7.79 -7.44 6.22
N VAL A 91 -8.30 -6.32 5.68
CA VAL A 91 -8.97 -5.29 6.48
C VAL A 91 -10.22 -5.87 7.16
N THR A 92 -10.98 -6.71 6.47
CA THR A 92 -12.16 -7.35 7.03
C THR A 92 -11.81 -8.26 8.20
N VAL A 93 -10.82 -9.15 8.03
CA VAL A 93 -10.39 -10.09 9.07
C VAL A 93 -9.83 -9.34 10.27
N ILE A 94 -8.91 -8.39 10.06
CA ILE A 94 -8.29 -7.62 11.16
C ILE A 94 -9.33 -6.76 11.88
N GLY A 95 -10.19 -6.06 11.14
CA GLY A 95 -11.24 -5.20 11.71
C GLY A 95 -12.26 -5.98 12.51
N SER A 96 -12.71 -7.12 11.97
CA SER A 96 -13.68 -7.99 12.64
C SER A 96 -13.07 -8.68 13.86
N TRP A 97 -11.80 -9.10 13.78
CA TRP A 97 -11.08 -9.69 14.92
C TRP A 97 -10.91 -8.69 16.06
N ASN A 98 -10.46 -7.47 15.77
CA ASN A 98 -10.34 -6.42 16.79
C ASN A 98 -11.70 -6.07 17.40
N ASN A 99 -12.75 -6.03 16.58
CA ASN A 99 -14.10 -5.82 17.06
C ASN A 99 -14.56 -6.95 17.99
N TYR A 100 -14.30 -8.21 17.65
CA TYR A 100 -14.58 -9.37 18.49
C TYR A 100 -13.83 -9.32 19.83
N LEU A 101 -12.55 -8.95 19.83
CA LEU A 101 -11.78 -8.81 21.06
C LEU A 101 -12.31 -7.69 21.97
N THR A 102 -12.79 -6.60 21.39
CA THR A 102 -13.25 -5.42 22.13
C THR A 102 -14.68 -5.58 22.65
N TYR A 103 -15.58 -6.14 21.82
CA TYR A 103 -17.02 -6.23 22.08
C TYR A 103 -17.50 -7.68 22.23
N GLY A 104 -16.58 -8.63 22.46
CA GLY A 104 -16.87 -10.07 22.53
C GLY A 104 -17.94 -10.45 23.55
N SER A 105 -18.08 -9.67 24.63
CA SER A 105 -19.14 -9.85 25.63
C SER A 105 -20.56 -9.67 25.07
N HIS A 106 -20.72 -9.02 23.92
CA HIS A 106 -21.99 -8.82 23.24
C HIS A 106 -22.31 -9.93 22.22
N TYR A 107 -21.40 -10.88 22.00
CA TYR A 107 -21.57 -11.96 21.03
C TYR A 107 -21.69 -13.31 21.73
N GLN A 108 -22.57 -14.18 21.22
CA GLN A 108 -22.72 -15.55 21.74
C GLN A 108 -21.67 -16.52 21.15
N GLY A 109 -20.77 -16.04 20.31
CA GLY A 109 -19.71 -16.83 19.67
C GLY A 109 -19.34 -16.27 18.29
N LEU A 110 -18.45 -16.98 17.58
CA LEU A 110 -17.99 -16.60 16.23
C LEU A 110 -19.06 -16.77 15.14
N LEU A 111 -20.11 -17.55 15.41
CA LEU A 111 -21.26 -17.74 14.51
C LEU A 111 -22.49 -16.94 14.95
N ASP A 112 -22.31 -16.01 15.88
CA ASP A 112 -23.35 -15.09 16.30
C ASP A 112 -23.80 -14.21 15.13
N ARG A 113 -25.11 -14.04 14.95
CA ARG A 113 -25.69 -13.30 13.83
C ARG A 113 -25.24 -11.83 13.82
N HIS A 114 -25.09 -11.21 14.98
CA HIS A 114 -24.62 -9.84 15.11
C HIS A 114 -23.14 -9.73 14.74
N PHE A 115 -22.32 -10.70 15.15
CA PHE A 115 -20.92 -10.72 14.75
C PHE A 115 -20.75 -10.92 13.24
N LEU A 116 -21.51 -11.85 12.64
CA LEU A 116 -21.49 -12.05 11.18
C LEU A 116 -21.95 -10.79 10.42
N ALA A 117 -22.92 -10.04 10.95
CA ALA A 117 -23.32 -8.76 10.37
C ALA A 117 -22.17 -7.74 10.39
N VAL A 118 -21.40 -7.67 11.49
CA VAL A 118 -20.20 -6.82 11.57
C VAL A 118 -19.16 -7.22 10.53
N VAL A 119 -18.91 -8.51 10.34
CA VAL A 119 -17.99 -9.02 9.31
C VAL A 119 -18.43 -8.57 7.91
N VAL A 120 -19.71 -8.71 7.58
CA VAL A 120 -20.28 -8.29 6.29
C VAL A 120 -20.16 -6.78 6.10
N ILE A 121 -20.44 -5.99 7.13
CA ILE A 121 -20.29 -4.52 7.08
C ILE A 121 -18.83 -4.15 6.80
N PHE A 122 -17.87 -4.74 7.52
CA PHE A 122 -16.45 -4.51 7.26
C PHE A 122 -16.04 -4.90 5.84
N PHE A 123 -16.55 -6.01 5.33
CA PHE A 123 -16.29 -6.44 3.96
C PHE A 123 -16.80 -5.43 2.92
N ILE A 124 -18.05 -4.98 3.05
CA ILE A 124 -18.64 -4.00 2.13
C ILE A 124 -17.89 -2.67 2.22
N SER A 125 -17.64 -2.16 3.43
CA SER A 125 -16.95 -0.89 3.63
C SER A 125 -15.51 -0.92 3.11
N SER A 126 -14.77 -2.00 3.36
CA SER A 126 -13.40 -2.14 2.85
C SER A 126 -13.38 -2.31 1.33
N SER A 127 -14.30 -3.09 0.76
CA SER A 127 -14.42 -3.24 -0.70
C SER A 127 -14.70 -1.91 -1.40
N LEU A 128 -15.59 -1.09 -0.83
CA LEU A 128 -15.87 0.25 -1.34
C LEU A 128 -14.64 1.16 -1.25
N LEU A 129 -13.92 1.12 -0.12
CA LEU A 129 -12.69 1.88 0.09
C LEU A 129 -11.62 1.53 -0.95
N PHE A 130 -11.32 0.24 -1.13
CA PHE A 130 -10.35 -0.20 -2.13
C PHE A 130 -10.79 0.20 -3.55
N SER A 131 -12.08 0.09 -3.87
CA SER A 131 -12.61 0.53 -5.17
C SER A 131 -12.37 2.03 -5.41
N ILE A 132 -12.58 2.88 -4.40
CA ILE A 132 -12.31 4.31 -4.48
C ILE A 132 -10.80 4.57 -4.66
N ILE A 133 -9.95 3.87 -3.92
CA ILE A 133 -8.49 4.01 -4.02
C ILE A 133 -8.02 3.64 -5.43
N TYR A 134 -8.41 2.48 -5.95
CA TYR A 134 -8.02 2.06 -7.30
C TYR A 134 -8.56 2.96 -8.39
N SER A 135 -9.81 3.41 -8.27
CA SER A 135 -10.41 4.35 -9.22
C SER A 135 -9.64 5.68 -9.23
N SER A 136 -9.28 6.18 -8.06
CA SER A 136 -8.48 7.41 -7.90
C SER A 136 -7.09 7.25 -8.52
N LEU A 137 -6.41 6.13 -8.24
CA LEU A 137 -5.09 5.84 -8.83
C LEU A 137 -5.17 5.69 -10.35
N TYR A 138 -6.20 5.01 -10.86
CA TYR A 138 -6.42 4.86 -12.30
C TYR A 138 -6.62 6.21 -12.98
N PHE A 139 -7.48 7.06 -12.41
CA PHE A 139 -7.74 8.40 -12.93
C PHE A 139 -6.46 9.25 -12.96
N LEU A 140 -5.70 9.26 -11.87
CA LEU A 140 -4.43 10.00 -11.77
C LEU A 140 -3.38 9.49 -12.77
N ASN A 141 -3.26 8.17 -12.92
CA ASN A 141 -2.34 7.54 -13.86
C ASN A 141 -2.69 7.89 -15.31
N HIS A 142 -3.96 7.75 -15.69
CA HIS A 142 -4.44 8.05 -17.04
C HIS A 142 -4.32 9.54 -17.38
N TYR A 143 -4.69 10.43 -16.45
CA TYR A 143 -4.53 11.88 -16.62
C TYR A 143 -3.07 12.26 -16.87
N ASN A 144 -2.16 11.70 -16.08
CA ASN A 144 -0.74 12.00 -16.21
C ASN A 144 -0.13 11.43 -17.50
N GLN A 145 -0.52 10.23 -17.92
CA GLN A 145 -0.10 9.66 -19.21
C GLN A 145 -0.57 10.52 -20.38
N ASN A 146 -1.84 10.93 -20.40
CA ASN A 146 -2.37 11.80 -21.45
C ASN A 146 -1.64 13.16 -21.49
N ARG A 147 -1.33 13.74 -20.32
CA ARG A 147 -0.56 15.00 -20.25
C ARG A 147 0.83 14.84 -20.88
N LEU A 148 1.50 13.73 -20.64
CA LEU A 148 2.84 13.46 -21.18
C LEU A 148 2.80 13.21 -22.68
N LEU A 149 1.80 12.48 -23.18
CA LEU A 149 1.61 12.25 -24.62
C LEU A 149 1.43 13.58 -25.37
N VAL A 150 0.59 14.49 -24.85
CA VAL A 150 0.38 15.82 -25.43
C VAL A 150 1.64 16.70 -25.39
N GLN A 151 2.51 16.50 -24.39
CA GLN A 151 3.80 17.21 -24.33
C GLN A 151 4.75 16.70 -25.41
N ILE A 152 4.84 15.38 -25.59
CA ILE A 152 5.67 14.77 -26.63
C ILE A 152 5.22 15.21 -28.03
N GLU A 153 3.92 15.22 -28.31
CA GLU A 153 3.37 15.66 -29.61
C GLU A 153 3.60 17.15 -29.90
N LYS A 154 3.78 17.99 -28.87
CA LYS A 154 4.11 19.41 -29.05
C LYS A 154 5.60 19.68 -29.24
N ASP A 155 6.44 18.76 -28.79
CA ASP A 155 7.90 18.85 -28.87
C ASP A 155 8.43 18.21 -30.17
N GLU A 156 7.61 17.44 -30.89
CA GLU A 156 7.84 16.95 -32.28
C GLU A 156 7.37 17.98 -33.34
#